data_AF-A0A4Q6BU70-F1
#
_entry.id   AF-A0A4Q6BU70-F1
#
_cell.length_a   1.000
_cell.length_b   1.000
_cell.length_c   1.000
_cell.angle_alpha   90.00
_cell.angle_beta   90.00
_cell.angle_gamma   90.00
#
_symmetry.space_group_name_H-M   'P 1'
#
loop_
_entity.id
_entity.type
_entity.pdbx_description
1 polymer ?
#
loop_
_entity_poly.entity_id
_entity_poly.type
_entity_poly.pdbx_seq_one_letter_code
_entity_poly.pdbx_strand_id
1 'polypeptide(L)'
;MEKKPRIFTTSFASVYPLYVQKAERKGRTQAEVDEVIGWLTGYRGEALQRAIDTKVDFETFFAEAPALNANVGLITGVVCWIRVENVEDPLMQK
;
A
#
# COMPACT_ATOMS: atom_id res chain seq x y z
N MET A 1 -18.27 -19.09 4.28
CA MET A 1 -17.71 -18.28 3.18
C MET A 1 -17.10 -17.06 3.85
N GLU A 2 -15.78 -17.06 4.04
CA GLU A 2 -15.08 -15.91 4.62
C GLU A 2 -15.37 -14.68 3.77
N LYS A 3 -15.83 -13.62 4.43
CA LYS A 3 -16.22 -12.39 3.76
C LYS A 3 -14.93 -11.60 3.53
N LYS A 4 -14.53 -11.44 2.27
CA LYS A 4 -13.36 -10.64 1.90
C LYS A 4 -13.40 -9.28 2.64
N PRO A 5 -12.30 -8.88 3.30
CA PRO A 5 -12.19 -7.55 3.90
C PRO A 5 -12.53 -6.46 2.90
N ARG A 6 -13.38 -5.49 3.29
CA ARG A 6 -13.82 -4.41 2.39
C ARG A 6 -12.66 -3.62 1.79
N ILE A 7 -11.54 -3.54 2.52
CA ILE A 7 -10.35 -2.82 2.08
C ILE A 7 -9.77 -3.39 0.79
N PHE A 8 -9.89 -4.69 0.53
CA PHE A 8 -9.36 -5.32 -0.68
C PHE A 8 -10.04 -4.81 -1.95
N THR A 9 -11.32 -4.46 -1.85
CA THR A 9 -12.13 -3.89 -2.95
C THR A 9 -12.16 -2.36 -2.96
N THR A 10 -11.47 -1.71 -2.02
CA THR A 10 -11.38 -0.25 -1.98
C THR A 10 -10.38 0.23 -3.02
N SER A 11 -10.72 1.27 -3.79
CA SER A 11 -9.82 1.86 -4.77
C SER A 11 -8.58 2.46 -4.11
N PHE A 12 -7.39 2.06 -4.56
CA PHE A 12 -6.10 2.60 -4.11
C PHE A 12 -6.06 4.12 -4.28
N ALA A 13 -6.57 4.62 -5.41
CA ALA A 13 -6.65 6.04 -5.73
C ALA A 13 -7.44 6.87 -4.70
N SER A 14 -8.43 6.26 -4.03
CA SER A 14 -9.21 6.94 -2.99
C SER A 14 -8.46 7.07 -1.67
N VAL A 15 -7.48 6.20 -1.43
CA VAL A 15 -6.70 6.15 -0.18
C VAL A 15 -5.36 6.86 -0.31
N TYR A 16 -4.74 6.84 -1.50
CA TYR A 16 -3.45 7.47 -1.75
C TYR A 16 -3.36 8.94 -1.29
N PRO A 17 -4.35 9.83 -1.58
CA PRO A 17 -4.32 11.21 -1.08
C PRO A 17 -4.33 11.31 0.45
N LEU A 18 -4.88 10.31 1.14
CA LEU A 18 -4.91 10.26 2.60
C LEU A 18 -3.53 9.88 3.18
N TYR A 19 -2.75 9.05 2.48
CA TYR A 19 -1.36 8.76 2.85
C TYR A 19 -0.50 10.02 2.73
N VAL A 20 -0.61 10.72 1.60
CA VAL A 20 0.12 11.98 1.35
C VAL A 20 -0.22 13.02 2.42
N GLN A 21 -1.51 13.30 2.65
CA GLN A 21 -1.93 14.24 3.69
C GLN A 21 -1.43 13.86 5.10
N LYS A 22 -1.40 12.56 5.43
CA LYS A 22 -0.91 12.08 6.72
C LYS A 22 0.60 12.29 6.85
N ALA A 23 1.36 12.11 5.77
CA ALA A 23 2.79 12.38 5.71
C ALA A 23 3.07 13.89 5.84
N GLU A 24 2.35 14.72 5.08
CA GLU A 24 2.47 16.19 5.11
C GLU A 24 2.18 16.78 6.48
N ARG A 25 1.15 16.28 7.18
CA ARG A 25 0.87 16.68 8.58
C ARG A 25 2.03 16.38 9.55
N LYS A 26 2.98 15.54 9.15
CA LYS A 26 4.19 15.20 9.91
C LYS A 26 5.46 15.82 9.32
N GLY A 27 5.33 16.82 8.45
CA GLY A 27 6.46 17.50 7.80
C GLY A 27 7.18 16.64 6.77
N ARG A 28 6.52 15.62 6.23
CA ARG A 28 7.02 14.76 5.15
C ARG A 28 6.39 15.14 3.82
N THR A 29 6.92 14.60 2.73
CA THR A 29 6.54 14.98 1.37
C THR A 29 5.79 13.85 0.64
N GLN A 30 5.05 14.21 -0.40
CA GLN A 30 4.48 13.24 -1.35
C GLN A 30 5.58 12.34 -1.95
N ALA A 31 6.74 12.91 -2.31
CA ALA A 31 7.84 12.15 -2.90
C ALA A 31 8.36 11.04 -1.96
N GLU A 32 8.40 11.28 -0.64
CA GLU A 32 8.74 10.24 0.34
C GLU A 32 7.68 9.13 0.39
N VAL A 33 6.39 9.46 0.23
CA VAL A 33 5.31 8.46 0.14
C VAL A 33 5.46 7.61 -1.12
N ASP A 34 5.70 8.26 -2.26
CA ASP A 34 5.91 7.59 -3.54
C ASP A 34 7.16 6.69 -3.50
N GLU A 35 8.23 7.13 -2.84
CA GLU A 35 9.43 6.34 -2.63
C GLU A 35 9.17 5.09 -1.81
N VAL A 36 8.41 5.19 -0.70
CA VAL A 36 8.04 4.04 0.13
C VAL A 36 7.16 3.06 -0.64
N ILE A 37 6.16 3.56 -1.36
CA ILE A 37 5.29 2.72 -2.20
C ILE A 37 6.11 2.03 -3.28
N GLY A 38 6.99 2.77 -3.96
CA GLY A 38 7.85 2.22 -5.00
C GLY A 38 8.93 1.27 -4.48
N TRP A 39 9.43 1.47 -3.26
CA TRP A 39 10.31 0.52 -2.60
C TRP A 39 9.59 -0.78 -2.29
N LEU A 40 8.33 -0.71 -1.82
CA LEU A 40 7.52 -1.86 -1.44
C LEU A 40 7.05 -2.67 -2.66
N THR A 41 6.50 -1.99 -3.67
CA THR A 41 5.72 -2.61 -4.77
C THR A 41 6.41 -2.58 -6.12
N GLY A 42 7.44 -1.75 -6.27
CA GLY A 42 8.09 -1.49 -7.56
C GLY A 42 7.39 -0.44 -8.43
N TYR A 43 6.21 0.07 -8.05
CA TYR A 43 5.56 1.16 -8.79
C TYR A 43 6.38 2.45 -8.71
N ARG A 44 6.72 3.04 -9.87
CA ARG A 44 7.44 4.32 -9.94
C ARG A 44 6.91 5.20 -11.08
N GLY A 45 6.96 6.52 -10.87
CA GLY A 45 6.61 7.52 -11.88
C GLY A 45 5.26 7.22 -12.54
N GLU A 46 5.27 7.07 -13.87
CA GLU A 46 4.06 6.79 -14.63
C GLU A 46 3.33 5.51 -14.22
N ALA A 47 4.02 4.49 -13.72
CA ALA A 47 3.35 3.24 -13.33
C ALA A 47 2.48 3.46 -12.07
N LEU A 48 2.99 4.23 -11.11
CA LEU A 48 2.22 4.62 -9.93
C LEU A 48 1.05 5.53 -10.33
N GLN A 49 1.31 6.51 -11.20
CA GLN A 49 0.27 7.41 -11.70
C GLN A 49 -0.84 6.64 -12.43
N ARG A 50 -0.49 5.67 -13.28
CA ARG A 50 -1.45 4.80 -13.95
C ARG A 50 -2.32 4.03 -12.95
N ALA A 51 -1.73 3.45 -11.90
CA ALA A 51 -2.50 2.75 -10.87
C ALA A 51 -3.49 3.68 -10.14
N ILE A 52 -3.13 4.95 -9.95
CA ILE A 52 -4.03 5.97 -9.38
C ILE A 52 -5.14 6.34 -10.38
N ASP A 53 -4.79 6.58 -11.64
CA ASP A 53 -5.73 7.03 -12.67
C ASP A 53 -6.77 5.95 -13.04
N THR A 54 -6.35 4.68 -13.08
CA THR A 54 -7.23 3.53 -13.36
C THR A 54 -8.08 3.12 -12.16
N LYS A 55 -7.81 3.69 -10.98
CA LYS A 55 -8.59 3.46 -9.74
C LYS A 55 -8.67 1.98 -9.34
N VAL A 56 -7.64 1.19 -9.63
CA VAL A 56 -7.58 -0.23 -9.24
C VAL A 56 -7.82 -0.39 -7.74
N ASP A 57 -8.43 -1.52 -7.35
CA ASP A 57 -8.59 -1.87 -5.94
C ASP A 57 -7.28 -2.39 -5.34
N PHE A 58 -7.22 -2.52 -4.00
CA PHE A 58 -6.00 -2.98 -3.33
C PHE A 58 -5.60 -4.41 -3.70
N GLU A 59 -6.57 -5.30 -3.93
CA GLU A 59 -6.30 -6.67 -4.38
C GLU A 59 -5.57 -6.66 -5.72
N THR A 60 -6.09 -5.89 -6.69
CA THR A 60 -5.48 -5.72 -8.02
C THR A 60 -4.16 -4.97 -7.93
N PHE A 61 -4.07 -3.90 -7.14
CA PHE A 61 -2.86 -3.10 -6.96
C PHE A 61 -1.67 -3.94 -6.50
N PHE A 62 -1.86 -4.82 -5.52
CA PHE A 62 -0.79 -5.71 -5.06
C PHE A 62 -0.57 -6.92 -5.97
N ALA A 63 -1.60 -7.37 -6.70
CA ALA A 63 -1.45 -8.45 -7.68
C ALA A 63 -0.68 -8.01 -8.94
N GLU A 64 -0.85 -6.76 -9.35
CA GLU A 64 -0.19 -6.14 -10.52
C GLU A 64 1.10 -5.39 -10.16
N ALA A 65 1.50 -5.41 -8.87
CA ALA A 65 2.72 -4.78 -8.41
C ALA A 65 3.94 -5.31 -9.19
N PRO A 66 4.73 -4.45 -9.87
CA PRO A 66 5.81 -4.89 -10.75
C PRO A 66 6.85 -5.79 -10.09
N ALA A 67 7.21 -5.49 -8.84
CA ALA A 67 8.14 -6.28 -8.06
C ALA A 67 7.96 -5.96 -6.57
N LEU A 68 7.32 -6.87 -5.84
CA LEU A 68 7.26 -6.77 -4.39
C LEU A 68 8.67 -6.93 -3.81
N ASN A 69 9.05 -6.06 -2.89
CA ASN A 69 10.37 -6.09 -2.27
C ASN A 69 10.60 -7.41 -1.51
N ALA A 70 11.76 -8.06 -1.74
CA ALA A 70 12.12 -9.28 -1.01
C ALA A 70 12.24 -9.05 0.52
N ASN A 71 12.53 -7.82 0.93
CA ASN A 71 12.65 -7.43 2.34
C ASN A 71 11.31 -7.05 2.98
N VAL A 72 10.17 -7.18 2.29
CA VAL A 72 8.84 -6.86 2.87
C VAL A 72 8.57 -7.64 4.16
N GLY A 73 9.03 -8.89 4.26
CA GLY A 73 8.89 -9.71 5.45
C GLY A 73 9.70 -9.23 6.66
N LEU A 74 10.59 -8.25 6.48
CA LEU A 74 11.34 -7.62 7.57
C LEU A 74 10.57 -6.47 8.24
N ILE A 75 9.43 -6.05 7.66
CA ILE A 75 8.56 -5.04 8.24
C ILE A 75 7.84 -5.65 9.45
N THR A 76 8.28 -5.28 10.64
CA THR A 76 7.72 -5.77 11.92
C THR A 76 7.31 -4.60 12.81
N GLY A 77 6.53 -4.90 13.85
CA GLY A 77 6.11 -3.92 14.86
C GLY A 77 4.60 -3.75 14.91
N VAL A 78 4.15 -2.66 15.54
CA VAL A 78 2.73 -2.42 15.81
C VAL A 78 2.23 -1.19 15.07
N VAL A 79 1.17 -1.36 14.27
CA VAL A 79 0.47 -0.29 13.57
C VAL A 79 -1.02 -0.44 13.83
N CYS A 80 -1.70 0.66 14.16
CA CYS A 80 -3.13 0.64 14.50
C CYS A 80 -3.49 -0.43 15.55
N TRP A 81 -2.62 -0.63 16.55
CA TRP A 81 -2.75 -1.63 17.61
C TRP A 81 -2.60 -3.10 17.18
N ILE A 82 -2.30 -3.35 15.90
CA ILE A 82 -2.09 -4.69 15.34
C ILE A 82 -0.59 -4.92 15.11
N ARG A 83 -0.12 -6.12 15.43
CA ARG A 83 1.24 -6.57 15.15
C ARG A 83 1.34 -7.10 13.72
N VAL A 84 2.13 -6.45 12.87
CA VAL A 84 2.15 -6.67 11.41
C VAL A 84 2.64 -8.08 11.06
N GLU A 85 3.68 -8.56 11.74
CA GLU A 85 4.24 -9.90 11.52
C GLU A 85 3.28 -11.05 11.91
N ASN A 86 2.21 -10.76 12.66
CA ASN A 86 1.21 -11.74 13.08
C ASN A 86 -0.06 -11.70 12.22
N VAL A 87 -0.13 -10.85 11.19
CA VAL A 87 -1.29 -10.79 10.30
C VAL A 87 -1.32 -12.04 9.42
N GLU A 88 -2.38 -12.85 9.56
CA GLU A 88 -2.50 -14.15 8.87
C GLU A 88 -2.78 -14.01 7.38
N ASP A 89 -3.57 -13.00 6.98
CA ASP A 89 -3.92 -12.77 5.59
C ASP A 89 -2.73 -12.11 4.85
N PRO A 90 -2.13 -12.79 3.85
CA PRO A 90 -0.92 -12.28 3.20
C PRO A 90 -1.14 -10.99 2.39
N LEU A 91 -2.37 -10.71 1.93
CA LEU A 91 -2.67 -9.46 1.25
C LEU A 91 -2.88 -8.33 2.26
N MET A 92 -3.50 -8.62 3.41
CA MET A 92 -3.64 -7.66 4.50
C MET A 92 -2.28 -7.28 5.13
N GLN A 93 -1.32 -8.20 5.13
CA GLN A 93 0.02 -7.96 5.68
C GLN A 93 0.89 -7.05 4.78
N LYS A 94 0.72 -7.14 3.45
CA LYS A 94 1.50 -6.37 2.47
C LYS A 94 1.19 -4.88 2.54
#